data_AF-A0A1G1K2C4-F1
#
_entry.id   AF-A0A1G1K2C4-F1
#
_cell.length_a   1.000
_cell.length_b   1.000
_cell.length_c   1.000
_cell.angle_alpha   90.00
_cell.angle_beta   90.00
_cell.angle_gamma   90.00
#
_symmetry.space_group_name_H-M   'P 1'
#
loop_
_entity.id
_entity.type
_entity.pdbx_description
1 polymer ?
#
loop_
_entity_poly.entity_id
_entity_poly.type
_entity_poly.pdbx_seq_one_letter_code
_entity_poly.pdbx_strand_id
1 'polypeptide(L)' 'MKMFKQLFAPAPKRLQHKSSREVETRFLRLYSMWHETHDLTLRKRLYVKLRLVMRQIPNFDLRSRFQQAF' A
#
# COMPACT_ATOMS: atom_id res chain seq x y z
N MET A 1 6.07 35.09 -35.86
CA MET A 1 6.48 34.40 -34.61
C MET A 1 5.25 34.10 -33.77
N LYS A 2 5.16 32.85 -33.31
CA LYS A 2 4.40 32.32 -32.15
C LYS A 2 2.89 32.56 -32.07
N MET A 3 2.13 31.47 -32.11
CA MET A 3 1.11 31.17 -31.08
C MET A 3 0.70 29.68 -31.15
N PHE A 4 1.47 28.81 -30.49
CA PHE A 4 1.00 27.48 -30.11
C PHE A 4 0.51 27.57 -28.65
N LYS A 5 -0.79 27.74 -28.48
CA LYS A 5 -1.48 27.47 -27.21
C LYS A 5 -2.56 26.43 -27.50
N GLN A 6 -2.21 25.17 -27.42
CA GLN A 6 -3.20 24.12 -27.29
C GLN A 6 -2.68 22.99 -26.40
N LEU A 7 -3.49 22.72 -25.37
CA LEU A 7 -3.74 21.42 -24.78
C LEU A 7 -2.64 20.82 -23.89
N PHE A 8 -2.51 21.39 -22.70
CA PHE A 8 -2.23 20.57 -21.52
C PHE A 8 -3.41 20.68 -20.55
N ALA A 9 -4.48 19.95 -20.86
CA ALA A 9 -5.46 19.60 -19.83
C ALA A 9 -4.72 18.76 -18.79
N PRO A 10 -4.74 19.10 -17.48
CA PRO A 10 -4.16 18.25 -16.47
C PRO A 10 -4.94 16.93 -16.50
N ALA A 11 -4.25 15.84 -16.86
CA ALA A 11 -4.84 14.51 -16.87
C ALA A 11 -5.55 14.27 -15.54
N PRO A 12 -6.80 13.78 -15.52
CA PRO A 12 -7.50 13.55 -14.28
C PRO A 12 -6.65 12.58 -13.45
N LYS A 13 -6.32 12.97 -12.21
CA LYS A 13 -5.70 12.09 -11.23
C LYS A 13 -6.63 10.90 -11.05
N ARG A 14 -6.45 9.85 -11.86
CA ARG A 14 -7.04 8.54 -11.64
C ARG A 14 -6.54 8.13 -10.27
N LEU A 15 -7.40 8.26 -9.26
CA LEU A 15 -7.26 7.57 -8.00
C LEU A 15 -7.24 6.08 -8.35
N GLN A 16 -6.06 5.58 -8.73
CA GLN A 16 -5.86 4.17 -8.95
C GLN A 16 -6.18 3.53 -7.61
N HIS A 17 -7.35 2.89 -7.54
CA HIS A 17 -7.67 1.95 -6.48
C HIS A 17 -6.51 0.95 -6.47
N LYS A 18 -5.59 1.11 -5.52
CA LYS A 18 -4.51 0.15 -5.34
C LYS A 18 -5.17 -1.19 -5.17
N SER A 19 -4.79 -2.13 -6.02
CA SER A 19 -5.36 -3.48 -5.97
C SER A 19 -5.14 -4.04 -4.56
N SER A 20 -6.09 -4.83 -4.07
CA SER A 20 -5.98 -5.45 -2.74
C SER A 20 -4.65 -6.20 -2.56
N ARG A 21 -4.12 -6.77 -3.66
CA ARG A 21 -2.81 -7.43 -3.71
C ARG A 21 -1.64 -6.48 -3.44
N GLU A 22 -1.62 -5.28 -4.03
CA GLU A 22 -0.55 -4.30 -3.74
C GLU A 22 -0.59 -3.81 -2.28
N VAL A 23 -1.79 -3.62 -1.73
CA VAL A 23 -1.98 -3.18 -0.34
C VAL A 23 -1.48 -4.27 0.62
N GLU A 24 -1.80 -5.52 0.33
CA GLU A 24 -1.31 -6.71 1.04
C GLU A 24 0.22 -6.85 0.95
N THR A 25 0.80 -6.86 -0.25
CA THR A 25 2.26 -7.00 -0.43
C THR A 25 3.02 -5.89 0.31
N ARG A 26 2.51 -4.65 0.26
CA ARG A 26 3.14 -3.53 0.95
C ARG A 26 3.04 -3.65 2.47
N PHE A 27 1.94 -4.22 2.98
CA PHE A 27 1.80 -4.51 4.40
C PHE A 27 2.77 -5.62 4.85
N LEU A 28 2.87 -6.72 4.10
CA LEU A 28 3.78 -7.83 4.42
C LEU A 28 5.25 -7.40 4.43
N ARG A 29 5.69 -6.57 3.49
CA ARG A 29 7.05 -6.00 3.50
C ARG A 29 7.31 -5.13 4.72
N LEU A 30 6.35 -4.30 5.11
CA LEU A 30 6.46 -3.45 6.30
C LEU A 30 6.51 -4.32 7.57
N TYR A 31 5.77 -5.43 7.57
CA TYR A 31 5.74 -6.39 8.68
C TYR A 31 7.07 -7.12 8.81
N SER A 32 7.64 -7.61 7.71
CA SER A 32 8.96 -8.23 7.69
C SER A 32 10.03 -7.30 8.26
N MET A 33 10.05 -6.05 7.80
CA MET A 33 11.03 -5.05 8.24
C MET A 33 10.88 -4.73 9.73
N TRP A 34 9.66 -4.61 10.23
CA TRP A 34 9.41 -4.45 11.66
C TRP A 34 9.83 -5.69 12.46
N HIS A 35 9.56 -6.89 11.95
CA HIS A 35 9.91 -8.14 12.62
C HIS A 35 11.44 -8.31 12.75
N GLU A 36 12.20 -7.83 11.76
CA GLU A 36 13.67 -7.82 11.84
C GLU A 36 14.20 -6.73 12.77
N THR A 37 13.73 -5.49 12.61
CA THR A 37 14.32 -4.31 13.28
C THR A 37 13.73 -3.99 14.65
N HIS A 38 12.54 -4.53 14.96
CA HIS A 38 11.75 -4.22 16.16
C HIS A 38 11.44 -2.73 16.36
N ASP A 39 11.54 -1.91 15.30
CA ASP A 39 11.38 -0.45 15.37
C ASP A 39 9.94 -0.05 15.71
N LEU A 40 9.77 0.71 16.81
CA LEU A 40 8.48 1.21 17.29
C LEU A 40 7.79 2.17 16.31
N THR A 41 8.55 2.86 15.46
CA THR A 41 8.01 3.75 14.42
C THR A 41 7.32 2.95 13.31
N LEU A 42 7.87 1.78 12.95
CA LEU A 42 7.27 0.86 11.98
C LEU A 42 6.02 0.21 12.54
N ARG A 43 5.98 -0.09 13.84
CA ARG A 43 4.80 -0.61 14.52
C ARG A 43 3.57 0.30 14.34
N LYS A 44 3.72 1.62 14.50
CA LYS A 44 2.62 2.58 14.27
C LYS A 44 2.14 2.55 12.81
N ARG A 45 3.07 2.50 11.85
CA ARG A 45 2.74 2.42 10.42
C ARG A 45 2.04 1.10 10.07
N LEU A 46 2.42 0.00 10.72
CA LEU A 46 1.80 -1.31 10.58
C LEU A 46 0.33 -1.28 10.96
N TYR A 47 -0.03 -0.69 12.11
CA TYR A 47 -1.44 -0.62 12.52
C TYR A 47 -2.31 0.16 11.53
N VAL A 48 -1.80 1.28 10.98
CA VAL A 48 -2.52 2.06 9.96
C VAL A 48 -2.72 1.23 8.69
N LYS A 49 -1.69 0.49 8.26
CA LYS A 49 -1.75 -0.36 7.07
C LYS A 49 -2.64 -1.58 7.27
N LEU A 50 -2.60 -2.20 8.45
CA LEU A 50 -3.46 -3.33 8.81
C LEU A 50 -4.94 -2.95 8.70
N ARG A 51 -5.32 -1.76 9.19
CA ARG A 51 -6.70 -1.26 9.06
C ARG A 51 -7.13 -1.11 7.59
N LEU A 52 -6.22 -0.74 6.70
CA LEU A 52 -6.51 -0.67 5.26
C LEU A 52 -6.66 -2.05 4.64
N VAL A 53 -5.79 -3.00 5.03
CA VAL A 53 -5.88 -4.40 4.58
C VAL A 53 -7.20 -5.02 5.05
N MET A 54 -7.56 -4.91 6.33
CA MET A 54 -8.80 -5.47 6.88
C MET A 54 -10.06 -4.89 6.23
N ARG A 55 -10.03 -3.63 5.78
CA ARG A 55 -11.14 -3.03 5.02
C ARG A 55 -11.30 -3.60 3.62
N GLN A 56 -10.22 -4.05 3.00
CA GLN A 56 -10.23 -4.61 1.64
C GLN A 56 -10.33 -6.14 1.63
N ILE A 57 -9.87 -6.79 2.70
CA ILE A 57 -9.79 -8.24 2.89
C ILE A 57 -10.32 -8.54 4.30
N PRO A 58 -11.64 -8.75 4.46
CA PRO A 58 -12.28 -8.90 5.78
C PRO A 58 -11.74 -10.06 6.62
N ASN A 59 -11.22 -11.10 5.97
CA ASN A 59 -10.67 -12.30 6.60
C ASN A 59 -9.15 -12.41 6.39
N PHE A 60 -8.46 -11.28 6.46
CA PHE A 60 -7.02 -11.27 6.28
C PHE A 60 -6.30 -12.00 7.42
N ASP A 61 -5.72 -13.17 7.12
CA ASP A 61 -4.84 -13.88 8.02
C ASP A 61 -3.37 -13.51 7.77
N LEU A 62 -2.83 -12.67 8.65
CA LEU A 62 -1.43 -12.24 8.58
C LEU A 62 -0.46 -13.43 8.59
N ARG A 63 -0.73 -14.47 9.38
CA ARG A 63 0.21 -15.59 9.55
C ARG A 63 0.34 -16.39 8.26
N SER A 64 -0.79 -16.86 7.72
CA SER A 64 -0.79 -17.61 6.46
C SER A 64 -0.25 -16.79 5.30
N ARG A 65 -0.60 -15.49 5.22
CA ARG A 65 -0.13 -14.61 4.14
C ARG A 65 1.37 -14.30 4.23
N PHE A 66 1.92 -14.23 5.44
CA PHE A 66 3.35 -14.06 5.63
C PHE A 66 4.12 -15.33 5.22
N GLN A 67 3.66 -16.52 5.65
CA GLN A 67 4.26 -17.81 5.28
C GLN A 67 4.18 -18.12 3.77
N GLN A 68 3.17 -17.61 3.08
CA GLN A 68 3.08 -17.75 1.62
C GLN A 68 4.02 -16.80 0.86
N ALA A 69 4.43 -15.71 1.50
CA ALA A 69 5.22 -14.65 0.85
C ALA A 69 6.74 -14.78 1.11
N PHE A 70 7.14 -15.48 2.17
CA PHE A 70 8.50 -15.66 2.64
C PHE A 70 8.67 -17.07 3.24
#